data_AF-E6TH02-F1
#
_entry.id   AF-E6TH02-F1
#
_cell.length_a   1.000
_cell.length_b   1.000
_cell.length_c   1.000
_cell.angle_alpha   90.00
_cell.angle_beta   90.00
_cell.angle_gamma   90.00
#
_symmetry.space_group_name_H-M   'P 1'
#
loop_
_entity.id
_entity.type
_entity.pdbx_description
1 polymer ?
#
loop_
_entity_poly.entity_id
_entity_poly.type
_entity_poly.pdbx_seq_one_letter_code
_entity_poly.pdbx_strand_id
1 'polypeptide(L)' 'MTQLDPAAEQAIADMSESDVDLLLARLRPPPESTDPKARAAQALRRSRGVDRRSKATKQEAADAMRRYGNGSRHN' A
#
# COMPACT_ATOMS: atom_id res chain seq x y z
N MET A 1 1.24 -10.99 -20.74
CA MET A 1 0.79 -11.07 -19.34
C MET A 1 2.02 -11.36 -18.51
N THR A 2 2.37 -10.51 -17.56
CA THR A 2 3.51 -10.76 -16.66
C THR A 2 3.10 -11.91 -15.74
N GLN A 3 3.73 -13.08 -15.89
CA GLN A 3 3.52 -14.19 -14.97
C GLN A 3 4.07 -13.81 -13.59
N LEU A 4 3.35 -14.17 -12.54
CA LEU A 4 3.82 -13.98 -11.18
C LEU A 4 4.91 -15.01 -10.87
N ASP A 5 5.76 -14.69 -9.90
CA ASP A 5 6.70 -15.67 -9.34
C ASP A 5 5.88 -16.84 -8.75
N PRO A 6 6.20 -18.12 -9.06
CA PRO A 6 5.51 -19.27 -8.49
C PRO A 6 5.38 -19.23 -6.96
N ALA A 7 6.38 -18.68 -6.25
CA ALA A 7 6.31 -18.51 -4.80
C ALA A 7 5.22 -17.50 -4.38
N ALA A 8 5.02 -16.45 -5.17
CA ALA A 8 3.96 -15.47 -4.93
C ALA A 8 2.58 -16.03 -5.26
N GLU A 9 2.45 -16.85 -6.30
CA GLU A 9 1.20 -17.54 -6.62
C GLU A 9 0.76 -18.48 -5.48
N GLN A 10 1.70 -19.27 -4.95
CA GLN A 10 1.42 -20.15 -3.81
C GLN A 10 1.04 -19.37 -2.55
N ALA A 11 1.77 -18.29 -2.24
CA ALA A 11 1.44 -17.43 -1.09
C ALA A 11 0.04 -16.77 -1.22
N ILE A 12 -0.41 -16.46 -2.44
CA ILE A 12 -1.76 -15.95 -2.68
C ILE A 12 -2.80 -17.07 -2.51
N ALA A 13 -2.50 -18.28 -2.97
CA ALA A 13 -3.39 -19.44 -2.85
C ALA A 13 -3.59 -19.87 -1.38
N ASP A 14 -2.56 -19.74 -0.55
CA ASP A 14 -2.58 -20.10 0.87
C ASP A 14 -3.16 -19.00 1.77
N MET A 15 -3.52 -17.85 1.20
CA MET A 15 -3.99 -16.68 1.96
C MET A 15 -5.42 -16.89 2.47
N SER A 16 -5.67 -16.55 3.73
CA SER A 16 -7.03 -16.58 4.28
C SER A 16 -7.89 -15.45 3.73
N GLU A 17 -9.22 -15.64 3.71
CA GLU A 17 -10.18 -14.59 3.32
C GLU A 17 -10.00 -13.31 4.17
N SER A 18 -9.75 -13.47 5.47
CA SER A 18 -9.47 -12.35 6.38
C SER A 18 -8.19 -11.58 6.03
N ASP A 19 -7.15 -12.26 5.56
CA ASP A 19 -5.89 -11.61 5.15
C ASP A 19 -6.08 -10.83 3.85
N VAL A 20 -6.86 -11.38 2.92
CA VAL A 20 -7.26 -10.68 1.70
C VAL A 20 -8.05 -9.42 2.04
N ASP A 21 -9.02 -9.51 2.95
CA ASP A 21 -9.80 -8.35 3.41
C ASP A 21 -8.91 -7.27 4.04
N LEU A 22 -7.92 -7.65 4.84
CA LEU A 22 -6.95 -6.71 5.42
C LEU A 22 -6.10 -6.03 4.35
N LEU A 23 -5.68 -6.75 3.31
CA LEU A 23 -4.95 -6.18 2.19
C LEU A 23 -5.82 -5.21 1.38
N LEU A 24 -7.05 -5.61 1.07
CA LEU A 24 -8.01 -4.76 0.37
C LEU A 24 -8.34 -3.51 1.18
N ALA A 25 -8.46 -3.61 2.51
CA ALA A 25 -8.69 -2.47 3.38
C ALA A 25 -7.54 -1.43 3.33
N ARG A 26 -6.28 -1.88 3.17
CA ARG A 26 -5.13 -0.98 3.01
C ARG A 26 -5.11 -0.27 1.65
N LEU A 27 -5.63 -0.92 0.63
CA LEU A 27 -5.73 -0.38 -0.73
C LEU A 27 -6.99 0.45 -0.94
N ARG A 28 -8.01 0.26 -0.09
CA ARG A 28 -9.28 0.95 -0.23
C ARG A 28 -9.06 2.45 -0.05
N PRO A 29 -9.41 3.27 -1.05
CA PRO A 29 -9.33 4.71 -0.90
C PRO A 29 -10.22 5.15 0.26
N PRO A 30 -9.84 6.23 0.98
CA PRO A 30 -10.68 6.77 2.04
C PRO A 30 -12.09 7.08 1.49
N PRO A 31 -13.15 6.90 2.28
CA PRO A 31 -14.50 7.23 1.86
C PRO A 31 -14.58 8.70 1.45
N GLU A 32 -15.19 8.97 0.29
CA GLU A 32 -15.41 10.33 -0.17
C GLU A 32 -16.49 11.01 0.66
N SER A 33 -16.33 12.31 0.88
CA SER A 33 -17.34 13.09 1.59
C SER A 33 -18.62 13.22 0.76
N THR A 34 -19.77 13.02 1.42
CA THR A 34 -21.10 13.21 0.83
C THR A 34 -21.38 14.68 0.56
N ASP A 35 -20.81 15.61 1.33
CA ASP A 35 -20.89 17.05 1.09
C ASP A 35 -20.12 17.44 -0.19
N PRO A 36 -20.79 18.04 -1.19
CA PRO A 36 -20.16 18.49 -2.44
C PRO A 36 -18.94 19.41 -2.22
N LYS A 37 -18.98 20.29 -1.21
CA LYS A 37 -17.86 21.22 -0.95
C LYS A 37 -16.64 20.49 -0.42
N ALA A 38 -16.83 19.61 0.56
CA ALA A 38 -15.77 18.78 1.11
C ALA A 38 -15.15 17.85 0.05
N ARG A 39 -15.98 17.30 -0.85
CA ARG A 39 -15.53 16.48 -1.98
C ARG A 39 -14.66 17.26 -2.95
N ALA A 40 -15.07 18.46 -3.33
CA ALA A 40 -14.28 19.34 -4.20
C ALA A 40 -12.94 19.75 -3.54
N ALA A 41 -12.95 20.05 -2.25
CA ALA A 41 -11.73 20.35 -1.50
C ALA A 41 -10.77 19.15 -1.44
N GLN A 42 -11.29 17.93 -1.24
CA GLN A 42 -10.49 16.71 -1.23
C GLN A 42 -9.88 16.43 -2.61
N ALA A 43 -10.66 16.61 -3.69
CA ALA A 43 -10.16 16.45 -5.06
C ALA A 43 -9.01 17.45 -5.38
N LEU A 44 -9.13 18.71 -4.92
CA LEU A 44 -8.08 19.71 -5.08
C LEU A 44 -6.80 19.38 -4.29
N ARG A 45 -6.92 18.77 -3.11
CA ARG A 45 -5.74 18.33 -2.33
C ARG A 45 -5.01 17.18 -3.03
N ARG A 46 -5.74 16.21 -3.57
CA ARG A 46 -5.20 15.10 -4.36
C ARG A 46 -4.48 15.61 -5.62
N SER A 47 -5.10 16.54 -6.37
CA SER A 47 -4.50 17.09 -7.59
C SER A 47 -3.23 17.89 -7.34
N ARG A 48 -3.17 18.61 -6.22
CA ARG A 48 -1.97 19.32 -5.75
C ARG A 48 -0.92 18.40 -5.12
N GLY A 49 -1.21 17.11 -4.97
CA GLY A 49 -0.31 16.14 -4.36
C GLY A 49 -0.07 16.36 -2.88
N VAL A 50 -0.92 17.13 -2.20
CA VAL A 50 -0.80 17.44 -0.76
C VAL A 50 -0.96 16.19 0.09
N ASP A 51 -1.75 15.22 -0.38
CA ASP A 51 -1.97 13.94 0.29
C ASP A 51 -0.89 12.89 -0.04
N ARG A 52 0.12 13.22 -0.88
CA ARG A 52 1.23 12.29 -1.14
C ARG A 52 2.08 12.21 0.11
N ARG A 53 2.32 10.98 0.60
CA ARG A 53 3.32 10.75 1.66
C ARG A 53 4.61 11.47 1.27
N SER A 54 5.14 12.26 2.19
CA SER A 54 6.43 12.92 2.02
C SER A 54 7.47 11.87 1.60
N LYS A 55 8.41 12.27 0.73
CA LYS A 55 9.50 11.38 0.30
C LYS A 55 10.12 10.74 1.54
N ALA A 56 10.21 9.42 1.55
CA ALA A 56 10.83 8.69 2.64
C ALA A 56 12.23 9.25 2.89
N THR A 57 12.56 9.51 4.15
CA THR A 57 13.89 10.02 4.50
C THR A 57 14.95 8.94 4.21
N LYS A 58 16.21 9.36 4.02
CA LYS A 58 17.32 8.41 3.81
C LYS A 58 17.39 7.34 4.92
N GLN A 59 17.01 7.72 6.14
CA GLN A 59 16.97 6.84 7.30
C GLN A 59 15.86 5.81 7.21
N GLU A 60 14.65 6.22 6.83
CA GLU A 60 13.53 5.30 6.58
C GLU A 60 13.82 4.31 5.44
N ALA A 61 14.49 4.77 4.38
CA ALA A 61 14.92 3.91 3.28
C ALA A 61 15.97 2.87 3.75
N ALA A 62 16.95 3.30 4.54
CA ALA A 62 17.96 2.40 5.10
C ALA A 62 17.36 1.37 6.08
N ASP A 63 16.40 1.79 6.91
CA ASP A 63 15.68 0.90 7.82
C ASP A 63 14.82 -0.11 7.05
N ALA A 64 14.16 0.31 5.96
CA ALA A 64 13.41 -0.59 5.09
C ALA A 64 14.32 -1.63 4.42
N MET A 65 15.49 -1.22 3.92
CA MET A 65 16.49 -2.12 3.34
C MET A 65 17.01 -3.14 4.37
N ARG A 66 17.25 -2.71 5.62
CA ARG A 66 17.65 -3.63 6.70
C ARG A 66 16.56 -4.65 7.02
N ARG A 67 15.29 -4.22 7.09
CA ARG A 67 14.15 -5.14 7.30
C ARG A 67 14.00 -6.14 6.17
N TYR A 68 14.12 -5.68 4.92
CA TYR A 68 14.06 -6.56 3.74
C TYR A 68 15.21 -7.58 3.74
N GLY A 69 16.45 -7.13 3.97
CA GLY A 69 17.62 -8.01 4.03
C GLY A 69 17.61 -9.03 5.16
N ASN A 70 16.90 -8.74 6.27
CA ASN A 70 16.74 -9.67 7.39
C ASN A 70 15.57 -10.65 7.19
N GLY A 71 14.51 -10.25 6.48
CA GLY A 71 13.40 -11.13 6.11
C GLY A 71 13.75 -12.10 4.99
N SER A 72 14.65 -11.73 4.08
CA SER A 72 15.05 -12.56 2.93
C SER A 72 16.05 -13.69 3.27
N ARG A 73 16.49 -13.82 4.53
CA ARG A 73 17.49 -14.82 4.98
C ARG A 73 16.89 -15.98 5.78
N HIS A 74 15.57 -16.03 5.98
CA HIS A 74 14.90 -17.06 6.78
C HIS A 74 13.84 -17.88 6.02
N ASN A 75 13.92 -17.92 4.68
CA ASN A 75 13.21 -18.90 3.86
C ASN A 75 14.21 -19.73 3.05
#